data_AF-A0A1C7LLF9-F1
#
_entry.id   AF-A0A1C7LLF9-F1
#
_cell.length_a   1.000
_cell.length_b   1.000
_cell.length_c   1.000
_cell.angle_alpha   90.00
_cell.angle_beta   90.00
_cell.angle_gamma   90.00
#
_symmetry.space_group_name_H-M   'P 1'
#
loop_
_entity.id
_entity.type
_entity.pdbx_description
1 polymer ?
#
loop_
_entity_poly.entity_id
_entity_poly.type
_entity_poly.pdbx_seq_one_letter_code
_entity_poly.pdbx_strand_id
1 'polypeptide(L)'
;MRLWSEADARTWLELRCCHPRSACGFSLPPYGFGQQLIDNCRREVLDQPPLYKDVTFPTAPHTEVTAKGDIVYTEIVRKNVRKAEAYIEEVASGDTITARQIFKSEEQKNCIEALYEGVVRSLRKRPESCPPPGAPRQRRSSSQFLRPEVSSITSITVDKVPLLHLKRKVGTNQEYSSNLTGVYLDILHEIATSGTTFKDKNALLTGVGKGSIGVEILKGLLSGGAHVVITTSRYSRATVEYYQGIFQRFGSKGSALTVVPFNQGSKQDVEALVDYIYSFLGLDLDYILPFAAVPENGREINGLDDKSELAHRIMLVNLLRLLGAVKIKKNSESWGEYLCLAGAVIGCTRGIGLMDAANMVAHDIEIESHGVRTFSAKEMAFRCLSHRT
;
A
#
# COMPACT_ATOMS: atom_id res chain seq x y z
N MET A 1 7.87 29.88 29.23
CA MET A 1 6.50 30.40 29.37
C MET A 1 6.46 31.84 28.85
N ARG A 2 5.98 32.05 27.62
CA ARG A 2 5.51 33.34 27.14
C ARG A 2 4.15 33.09 26.51
N LEU A 3 3.12 33.60 27.16
CA LEU A 3 1.74 33.62 26.69
C LEU A 3 1.68 34.52 25.45
N TRP A 4 1.17 33.99 24.34
CA TRP A 4 0.83 34.79 23.17
C TRP A 4 -0.55 35.40 23.40
N SER A 5 -0.64 36.73 23.23
CA SER A 5 -1.90 37.48 23.39
C SER A 5 -2.73 37.43 22.10
N GLU A 6 -4.05 37.58 22.22
CA GLU A 6 -5.05 37.59 21.12
C GLU A 6 -4.81 38.63 20.02
N ALA A 7 -3.83 39.54 20.17
CA ALA A 7 -3.53 40.58 19.18
C ALA A 7 -2.74 40.06 17.96
N ASP A 8 -1.95 39.00 18.10
CA ASP A 8 -1.09 38.49 17.00
C ASP A 8 -1.84 37.62 15.99
N ALA A 9 -3.09 37.22 16.31
CA ALA A 9 -3.93 36.41 15.43
C ALA A 9 -4.62 37.23 14.31
N ARG A 10 -4.66 38.57 14.42
CA ARG A 10 -5.34 39.43 13.43
C ARG A 10 -4.48 39.77 12.22
N THR A 11 -3.16 39.64 12.31
CA THR A 11 -2.24 40.06 11.24
C THR A 11 -2.01 39.01 10.15
N TRP A 12 -2.54 37.79 10.32
CA TRP A 12 -2.48 36.72 9.30
C TRP A 12 -3.77 36.55 8.49
N LEU A 13 -4.81 37.33 8.80
CA LEU A 13 -6.11 37.34 8.10
C LEU A 13 -6.26 38.51 7.11
N GLU A 14 -5.17 39.17 6.72
CA GLU A 14 -5.15 40.07 5.55
C GLU A 14 -4.66 39.33 4.30
N LEU A 15 -5.43 38.32 3.92
CA LEU A 15 -5.54 37.90 2.54
C LEU A 15 -6.09 39.08 1.75
N ARG A 16 -5.23 39.70 0.93
CA ARG A 16 -5.53 40.68 -0.13
C ARG A 16 -7.03 40.81 -0.41
N CYS A 17 -7.65 41.84 0.16
CA CYS A 17 -8.91 42.35 -0.35
C CYS A 17 -8.68 42.83 -1.79
N CYS A 18 -9.00 41.98 -2.76
CA CYS A 18 -9.10 42.39 -4.14
C CYS A 18 -10.19 43.47 -4.26
N HIS A 19 -9.81 44.62 -4.82
CA HIS A 19 -10.68 45.72 -5.20
C HIS A 19 -11.87 45.22 -6.05
N PRO A 20 -13.12 45.69 -5.84
CA PRO A 20 -14.29 45.21 -6.57
C PRO A 20 -14.49 45.94 -7.91
N ARG A 21 -13.46 45.97 -8.76
CA ARG A 21 -13.54 46.55 -10.13
C ARG A 21 -12.70 45.78 -11.15
N SER A 22 -12.99 44.49 -11.30
CA SER A 22 -12.68 43.73 -12.52
C SER A 22 -13.33 42.35 -12.40
N ALA A 23 -14.65 42.33 -12.60
CA ALA A 23 -15.44 41.10 -12.65
C ALA A 23 -15.27 40.45 -14.02
N CYS A 24 -14.48 39.38 -14.07
CA CYS A 24 -14.64 38.29 -15.04
C CYS A 24 -13.85 37.08 -14.52
N GLY A 25 -14.51 36.16 -13.80
CA GLY A 25 -13.91 34.87 -13.44
C GLY A 25 -14.39 34.15 -12.16
N PHE A 26 -15.18 34.77 -11.29
CA PHE A 26 -15.65 34.11 -10.05
C PHE A 26 -17.15 33.83 -10.10
N SER A 27 -17.54 32.65 -10.59
CA SER A 27 -18.92 32.17 -10.60
C SER A 27 -19.26 31.20 -9.45
N LEU A 28 -18.40 31.08 -8.43
CA LEU A 28 -18.69 30.32 -7.20
C LEU A 28 -18.35 31.18 -5.98
N PRO A 29 -19.24 31.36 -5.00
CA PRO A 29 -18.96 32.21 -3.84
C PRO A 29 -17.91 31.52 -2.95
N PRO A 30 -16.69 32.08 -2.78
CA PRO A 30 -15.63 31.47 -1.97
C PRO A 30 -16.01 31.30 -0.49
N TYR A 31 -17.01 32.06 -0.02
CA TYR A 31 -17.54 31.97 1.34
C TYR A 31 -18.23 30.63 1.66
N GLY A 32 -18.88 29.97 0.68
CA GLY A 32 -19.63 28.75 0.93
C GLY A 32 -18.74 27.54 1.26
N PHE A 33 -17.73 27.28 0.42
CA PHE A 33 -16.80 26.17 0.63
C PHE A 33 -15.89 26.38 1.83
N GLY A 34 -15.46 27.62 2.09
CA GLY A 34 -14.65 27.95 3.27
C GLY A 34 -15.38 27.65 4.56
N GLN A 35 -16.65 28.06 4.66
CA GLN A 35 -17.48 27.80 5.83
C GLN A 35 -17.77 26.30 5.99
N GLN A 36 -18.10 25.60 4.91
CA GLN A 36 -18.28 24.15 4.93
C GLN A 36 -17.02 23.42 5.42
N LEU A 37 -15.83 23.83 4.98
CA LEU A 37 -14.58 23.24 5.43
C LEU A 37 -14.35 23.48 6.93
N ILE A 38 -14.63 24.70 7.42
CA ILE A 38 -14.53 25.03 8.85
C ILE A 38 -15.50 24.18 9.68
N ASP A 39 -16.74 24.01 9.21
CA ASP A 39 -17.74 23.19 9.87
C ASP A 39 -17.33 21.72 9.91
N ASN A 40 -16.83 21.16 8.79
CA ASN A 40 -16.29 19.80 8.75
C ASN A 40 -15.13 19.62 9.76
N CYS A 41 -14.17 20.55 9.78
CA CYS A 41 -13.03 20.48 10.69
C CYS A 41 -13.45 20.57 12.16
N ARG A 42 -14.39 21.47 12.51
CA ARG A 42 -14.81 21.69 13.90
C ARG A 42 -15.75 20.61 14.43
N ARG A 43 -16.68 20.13 13.61
CA ARG A 43 -17.76 19.24 14.07
C ARG A 43 -17.41 17.77 13.94
N GLU A 44 -16.63 17.40 12.92
CA GLU A 44 -16.46 15.99 12.56
C GLU A 44 -15.04 15.46 12.80
N VAL A 45 -14.00 16.30 12.65
CA VAL A 45 -12.61 15.79 12.49
C VAL A 45 -11.65 16.19 13.63
N LEU A 46 -11.96 17.21 14.44
CA LEU A 46 -10.98 17.80 15.39
C LEU A 46 -10.38 16.80 16.38
N ASP A 47 -11.22 15.88 16.88
CA ASP A 47 -10.85 14.81 17.82
C ASP A 47 -10.64 13.44 17.16
N GLN A 48 -10.93 13.33 15.85
CA GLN A 48 -10.76 12.09 15.11
C GLN A 48 -9.32 11.92 14.63
N PRO A 49 -8.83 10.67 14.52
CA PRO A 49 -7.52 10.42 13.94
C PRO A 49 -7.51 10.77 12.44
N PRO A 50 -6.36 11.20 11.89
CA PRO A 50 -6.27 11.50 10.46
C PRO A 50 -6.43 10.23 9.63
N LEU A 51 -7.04 10.39 8.45
CA LEU A 51 -7.39 9.30 7.55
C LEU A 51 -6.71 9.49 6.20
N TYR A 52 -6.12 8.40 5.69
CA TYR A 52 -5.79 8.27 4.28
C TYR A 52 -7.04 7.87 3.50
N LYS A 53 -7.39 8.67 2.50
CA LYS A 53 -8.46 8.37 1.55
C LYS A 53 -8.02 8.79 0.16
N ASP A 54 -8.03 7.85 -0.79
CA ASP A 54 -7.76 8.16 -2.19
C ASP A 54 -9.05 8.66 -2.86
N VAL A 55 -9.02 9.91 -3.30
CA VAL A 55 -10.13 10.57 -4.01
C VAL A 55 -9.80 10.78 -5.49
N THR A 56 -8.70 10.22 -5.97
CA THR A 56 -8.27 10.39 -7.35
C THR A 56 -9.07 9.48 -8.29
N PHE A 57 -9.30 9.98 -9.51
CA PHE A 57 -10.00 9.22 -10.54
C PHE A 57 -9.07 8.13 -11.09
N PRO A 58 -9.50 6.85 -11.11
CA PRO A 58 -8.70 5.77 -11.69
C PRO A 58 -8.41 6.02 -13.17
N THR A 59 -7.16 5.79 -13.57
CA THR A 59 -6.67 6.06 -14.93
C THR A 59 -6.37 4.78 -15.70
N ALA A 60 -6.49 4.83 -17.01
CA ALA A 60 -6.12 3.80 -17.96
C ALA A 60 -5.02 4.31 -18.90
N PRO A 61 -4.15 3.40 -19.39
CA PRO A 61 -3.18 3.78 -20.41
C PRO A 61 -3.91 4.07 -21.72
N HIS A 62 -3.45 5.08 -22.45
CA HIS A 62 -3.87 5.33 -23.82
C HIS A 62 -2.65 5.70 -24.66
N THR A 63 -2.43 4.92 -25.72
CA THR A 63 -1.36 5.15 -26.67
C THR A 63 -1.99 5.45 -28.02
N GLU A 64 -1.65 6.59 -28.61
CA GLU A 64 -2.07 6.94 -29.96
C GLU A 64 -0.86 7.20 -30.87
N VAL A 65 -0.95 6.80 -32.12
CA VAL A 65 0.02 7.16 -33.15
C VAL A 65 -0.55 8.35 -33.91
N THR A 66 0.10 9.50 -33.76
CA THR A 66 -0.32 10.73 -34.42
C THR A 66 -0.16 10.62 -35.94
N ALA A 67 -0.83 11.48 -36.71
CA ALA A 67 -0.69 11.53 -38.17
C ALA A 67 0.76 11.80 -38.65
N LYS A 68 1.63 12.32 -37.77
CA LYS A 68 3.05 12.54 -38.04
C LYS A 68 3.93 11.30 -37.81
N GLY A 69 3.35 10.23 -37.25
CA GLY A 69 4.07 9.02 -36.85
C GLY A 69 4.63 9.07 -35.42
N ASP A 70 4.42 10.16 -34.67
CA ASP A 70 4.81 10.23 -33.26
C ASP A 70 3.87 9.38 -32.42
N ILE A 71 4.43 8.54 -31.54
CA ILE A 71 3.66 7.72 -30.60
C ILE A 71 3.54 8.46 -29.27
N VAL A 72 2.32 8.82 -28.88
CA VAL A 72 2.03 9.61 -27.69
C VAL A 72 1.32 8.75 -26.66
N TYR A 73 1.88 8.69 -25.46
CA TYR A 73 1.28 8.03 -24.30
C TYR A 73 0.59 9.05 -23.41
N THR A 74 -0.65 8.76 -23.02
CA THR A 74 -1.44 9.56 -22.07
C THR A 74 -2.16 8.67 -21.07
N GLU A 75 -2.36 9.18 -19.86
CA GLU A 75 -3.25 8.55 -18.87
C GLU A 75 -4.64 9.20 -18.95
N ILE A 76 -5.64 8.40 -19.32
CA ILE A 76 -7.03 8.86 -19.46
C ILE A 76 -7.86 8.29 -18.31
N VAL A 77 -8.83 9.06 -17.81
CA VAL A 77 -9.78 8.57 -16.80
C VAL A 77 -10.59 7.41 -17.36
N ARG A 78 -10.71 6.31 -16.60
CA ARG A 78 -11.46 5.12 -17.00
C ARG A 78 -12.96 5.47 -17.19
N LYS A 79 -13.54 5.06 -18.31
CA LYS A 79 -14.95 5.37 -18.69
C LYS A 79 -15.97 4.86 -17.66
N ASN A 80 -15.76 3.67 -17.12
CA ASN A 80 -16.71 2.98 -16.22
C ASN A 80 -16.38 3.14 -14.73
N VAL A 81 -15.27 3.78 -14.38
CA VAL A 81 -14.77 3.83 -13.00
C VAL A 81 -14.49 5.26 -12.59
N ARG A 82 -15.38 5.82 -11.78
CA ARG A 82 -15.26 7.21 -11.29
C ARG A 82 -14.72 7.31 -9.86
N LYS A 83 -14.70 6.20 -9.12
CA LYS A 83 -14.25 6.13 -7.72
C LYS A 83 -13.46 4.86 -7.47
N ALA A 84 -12.64 4.86 -6.42
CA ALA A 84 -11.94 3.67 -5.95
C ALA A 84 -12.89 2.52 -5.56
N GLU A 85 -14.11 2.82 -5.10
CA GLU A 85 -15.15 1.83 -4.79
C GLU A 85 -15.53 1.01 -6.04
N ALA A 86 -15.96 1.69 -7.11
CA ALA A 86 -16.31 1.05 -8.38
C ALA A 86 -15.13 0.28 -9.01
N TYR A 87 -13.90 0.72 -8.73
CA TYR A 87 -12.70 0.01 -9.18
C TYR A 87 -12.53 -1.34 -8.49
N ILE A 88 -12.82 -1.41 -7.18
CA ILE A 88 -12.70 -2.65 -6.40
C ILE A 88 -13.76 -3.65 -6.86
N GLU A 89 -14.97 -3.19 -7.12
CA GLU A 89 -16.04 -4.04 -7.68
C GLU A 89 -15.65 -4.64 -9.03
N GLU A 90 -15.06 -3.84 -9.92
CA GLU A 90 -14.58 -4.31 -11.23
C GLU A 90 -13.41 -5.30 -11.10
N VAL A 91 -12.53 -5.10 -10.11
CA VAL A 91 -11.42 -6.02 -9.83
C VAL A 91 -11.91 -7.34 -9.21
N ALA A 92 -12.99 -7.27 -8.42
CA ALA A 92 -13.65 -8.42 -7.82
C ALA A 92 -14.45 -9.23 -8.85
N SER A 93 -15.07 -8.57 -9.85
CA SER A 93 -15.90 -9.23 -10.87
C SER A 93 -15.10 -10.10 -11.83
N GLY A 94 -13.81 -9.80 -12.02
CA GLY A 94 -12.85 -10.62 -12.76
C GLY A 94 -13.25 -10.87 -14.22
N ASP A 95 -12.68 -10.10 -15.15
CA ASP A 95 -12.78 -10.43 -16.57
C ASP A 95 -11.85 -11.59 -16.92
N THR A 96 -12.39 -12.51 -17.71
CA THR A 96 -11.95 -13.87 -18.02
C THR A 96 -10.45 -14.05 -18.26
N ILE A 97 -9.77 -14.68 -17.31
CA ILE A 97 -8.77 -15.72 -17.63
C ILE A 97 -9.35 -17.01 -17.06
N THR A 98 -9.72 -17.93 -17.95
CA THR A 98 -10.21 -19.26 -17.59
C THR A 98 -9.23 -19.88 -16.60
N ALA A 99 -9.68 -20.09 -15.36
CA ALA A 99 -9.03 -21.04 -14.47
C ALA A 99 -8.86 -22.32 -15.29
N ARG A 100 -7.64 -22.86 -15.38
CA ARG A 100 -7.38 -24.15 -16.05
C ARG A 100 -8.46 -25.13 -15.58
N GLN A 101 -9.38 -25.46 -16.48
CA GLN A 101 -10.42 -26.45 -16.22
C GLN A 101 -9.71 -27.78 -16.00
N ILE A 102 -9.51 -28.16 -14.75
CA ILE A 102 -9.41 -29.57 -14.41
C ILE A 102 -10.85 -30.07 -14.54
N PHE A 103 -11.23 -30.52 -15.73
CA PHE A 103 -12.46 -31.28 -15.94
C PHE A 103 -12.40 -32.52 -15.05
N LYS A 104 -12.98 -32.44 -13.85
CA LYS A 104 -13.45 -33.62 -13.11
C LYS A 104 -14.94 -33.69 -13.38
N SER A 105 -15.39 -34.82 -13.94
CA SER A 105 -16.80 -35.14 -14.15
C SER A 105 -17.61 -34.83 -12.88
N GLU A 106 -18.82 -34.31 -13.01
CA GLU A 106 -19.75 -34.04 -11.89
C GLU A 106 -19.89 -35.27 -10.96
N GLU A 107 -19.81 -36.47 -11.55
CA GLU A 107 -19.83 -37.75 -10.83
C GLU A 107 -18.57 -37.95 -9.97
N GLN A 108 -17.39 -37.54 -10.44
CA GLN A 108 -16.14 -37.62 -9.67
C GLN A 108 -16.11 -36.61 -8.54
N LYS A 109 -16.72 -35.42 -8.69
CA LYS A 109 -16.84 -34.43 -7.60
C LYS A 109 -17.69 -34.98 -6.46
N ASN A 110 -18.89 -35.50 -6.77
CA ASN A 110 -19.80 -36.06 -5.77
C ASN A 110 -19.19 -37.27 -5.05
N CYS A 111 -18.43 -38.11 -5.77
CA CYS A 111 -17.76 -39.27 -5.19
C CYS A 111 -16.62 -38.87 -4.23
N ILE A 112 -15.84 -37.85 -4.59
CA ILE A 112 -14.74 -37.33 -3.75
C ILE A 112 -15.30 -36.61 -2.51
N GLU A 113 -16.40 -35.88 -2.65
CA GLU A 113 -17.05 -35.17 -1.55
C GLU A 113 -17.64 -36.13 -0.52
N ALA A 114 -18.31 -37.20 -0.98
CA ALA A 114 -18.82 -38.27 -0.10
C ALA A 114 -17.68 -38.99 0.67
N LEU A 115 -16.54 -39.23 0.01
CA LEU A 115 -15.36 -39.83 0.64
C LEU A 115 -14.74 -38.89 1.69
N TYR A 116 -14.64 -37.59 1.40
CA TYR A 116 -14.11 -36.62 2.35
C TYR A 116 -15.02 -36.43 3.57
N GLU A 117 -16.34 -36.38 3.37
CA GLU A 117 -17.32 -36.30 4.46
C GLU A 117 -17.22 -37.51 5.40
N GLY A 118 -17.06 -38.72 4.84
CA GLY A 118 -16.87 -39.95 5.62
C GLY A 118 -15.58 -39.95 6.46
N VAL A 119 -14.49 -39.42 5.92
CA VAL A 119 -13.19 -39.33 6.62
C VAL A 119 -13.23 -38.25 7.71
N VAL A 120 -13.79 -37.07 7.42
CA VAL A 120 -13.93 -35.96 8.38
C VAL A 120 -14.85 -36.35 9.55
N ARG A 121 -15.93 -37.08 9.26
CA ARG A 121 -16.85 -37.60 10.30
C ARG A 121 -16.22 -38.69 11.16
N SER A 122 -15.32 -39.51 10.59
CA SER A 122 -14.57 -40.53 11.33
C SER A 122 -13.46 -39.94 12.20
N LEU A 123 -12.79 -38.87 11.75
CA LEU A 123 -11.75 -38.18 12.53
C LEU A 123 -12.30 -37.36 13.70
N ARG A 124 -13.58 -36.95 13.67
CA ARG A 124 -14.25 -36.25 14.78
C ARG A 124 -14.58 -37.14 15.99
N LYS A 125 -14.53 -38.47 15.87
CA LYS A 125 -14.71 -39.38 17.01
C LYS A 125 -13.37 -39.78 17.63
N ARG A 126 -12.87 -38.94 18.53
CA ARG A 126 -12.04 -39.39 19.67
C ARG A 126 -12.58 -38.77 20.97
N PRO A 127 -12.45 -39.46 22.11
CA PRO A 127 -13.20 -39.16 23.33
C PRO A 127 -12.72 -37.87 23.99
N GLU A 128 -13.65 -37.23 24.72
CA GLU A 128 -13.45 -36.00 25.48
C GLU A 128 -12.33 -36.10 26.52
N SER A 129 -11.69 -34.93 26.74
CA SER A 129 -10.99 -34.43 27.94
C SER A 129 -9.51 -34.06 27.75
N CYS A 130 -9.27 -32.76 27.61
CA CYS A 130 -8.03 -32.10 28.04
C CYS A 130 -8.40 -30.73 28.63
N PRO A 131 -8.00 -30.42 29.88
CA PRO A 131 -8.29 -29.13 30.50
C PRO A 131 -7.45 -28.00 29.85
N PRO A 132 -7.93 -26.75 29.86
CA PRO A 132 -7.26 -25.64 29.18
C PRO A 132 -5.99 -25.20 29.95
N PRO A 133 -4.91 -24.79 29.26
CA PRO A 133 -3.81 -24.06 29.89
C PRO A 133 -4.27 -22.66 30.30
N GLY A 134 -3.78 -22.21 31.45
CA GLY A 134 -4.29 -21.05 32.18
C GLY A 134 -3.96 -19.65 31.64
N ALA A 135 -4.62 -18.70 32.32
CA ALA A 135 -4.47 -17.24 32.39
C ALA A 135 -4.23 -16.44 31.09
N PRO A 136 -5.12 -15.48 30.74
CA PRO A 136 -4.89 -14.56 29.63
C PRO A 136 -3.74 -13.60 29.98
N ARG A 137 -2.62 -13.69 29.26
CA ARG A 137 -1.61 -12.62 29.26
C ARG A 137 -2.19 -11.39 28.56
N GLN A 138 -2.08 -10.23 29.20
CA GLN A 138 -2.48 -8.94 28.62
C GLN A 138 -1.71 -8.68 27.32
N ARG A 139 -2.44 -8.72 26.20
CA ARG A 139 -1.96 -8.24 24.90
C ARG A 139 -1.90 -6.71 24.92
N ARG A 140 -0.80 -6.16 24.40
CA ARG A 140 -0.61 -4.71 24.18
C ARG A 140 -1.69 -4.20 23.22
N SER A 141 -2.26 -3.02 23.51
CA SER A 141 -3.33 -2.38 22.72
C SER A 141 -2.96 -2.14 21.24
N SER A 142 -1.66 -2.11 20.90
CA SER A 142 -1.18 -2.02 19.51
C SER A 142 -1.38 -3.30 18.67
N SER A 143 -1.69 -4.43 19.31
CA SER A 143 -2.08 -5.69 18.66
C SER A 143 -3.60 -5.89 18.58
N GLN A 144 -4.36 -4.91 19.08
CA GLN A 144 -5.80 -4.82 18.94
C GLN A 144 -6.12 -4.25 17.56
N PHE A 145 -5.72 -4.98 16.52
CA PHE A 145 -6.32 -4.80 15.21
C PHE A 145 -7.81 -5.07 15.41
N LEU A 146 -8.63 -4.03 15.26
CA LEU A 146 -10.07 -4.20 15.11
C LEU A 146 -10.24 -5.21 13.98
N ARG A 147 -10.66 -6.44 14.32
CA ARG A 147 -11.27 -7.30 13.30
C ARG A 147 -12.39 -6.45 12.72
N PRO A 148 -12.41 -6.19 11.40
CA PRO A 148 -13.58 -5.57 10.80
C PRO A 148 -14.79 -6.41 11.21
N GLU A 149 -15.85 -5.77 11.71
CA GLU A 149 -17.13 -6.45 11.83
C GLU A 149 -17.62 -6.68 10.40
N VAL A 150 -17.34 -7.87 9.86
CA VAL A 150 -17.66 -8.23 8.48
C VAL A 150 -19.18 -8.38 8.38
N SER A 151 -19.87 -7.30 8.02
CA SER A 151 -21.32 -7.27 7.84
C SER A 151 -21.78 -7.80 6.47
N SER A 152 -20.87 -7.92 5.50
CA SER A 152 -21.18 -8.39 4.15
C SER A 152 -19.94 -8.99 3.49
N ILE A 153 -19.92 -10.32 3.36
CA ILE A 153 -18.90 -11.00 2.55
C ILE A 153 -19.25 -10.73 1.08
N THR A 154 -18.39 -10.03 0.34
CA THR A 154 -18.55 -9.89 -1.11
C THR A 154 -18.65 -11.29 -1.74
N SER A 155 -19.79 -11.62 -2.36
CA SER A 155 -20.03 -12.95 -2.93
C SER A 155 -19.20 -13.12 -4.20
N ILE A 156 -18.02 -13.73 -4.07
CA ILE A 156 -17.20 -14.11 -5.22
C ILE A 156 -17.85 -15.33 -5.89
N THR A 157 -18.13 -15.26 -7.18
CA THR A 157 -18.61 -16.43 -7.95
C THR A 157 -17.54 -17.53 -7.93
N VAL A 158 -17.92 -18.74 -7.53
CA VAL A 158 -17.01 -19.87 -7.27
C VAL A 158 -16.13 -20.26 -8.47
N ASP A 159 -16.57 -19.91 -9.69
CA ASP A 159 -15.92 -20.32 -10.94
C ASP A 159 -14.90 -19.30 -11.49
N LYS A 160 -14.72 -18.13 -10.87
CA LYS A 160 -13.79 -17.08 -11.34
C LYS A 160 -12.77 -16.69 -10.29
N VAL A 161 -11.51 -16.57 -10.70
CA VAL A 161 -10.43 -16.05 -9.84
C VAL A 161 -10.34 -14.54 -10.06
N PRO A 162 -10.52 -13.71 -9.01
CA PRO A 162 -10.38 -12.27 -9.13
C PRO A 162 -8.94 -11.86 -9.49
N LEU A 163 -8.80 -10.69 -10.14
CA LEU A 163 -7.50 -10.13 -10.50
C LEU A 163 -6.62 -9.90 -9.26
N LEU A 164 -7.24 -9.54 -8.14
CA LEU A 164 -6.60 -9.47 -6.83
C LEU A 164 -7.08 -10.63 -5.96
N HIS A 165 -6.16 -11.49 -5.56
CA HIS A 165 -6.48 -12.60 -4.69
C HIS A 165 -5.35 -12.91 -3.73
N LEU A 166 -5.72 -13.49 -2.59
CA LEU A 166 -4.79 -14.02 -1.62
C LEU A 166 -4.62 -15.53 -1.82
N LYS A 167 -3.40 -15.99 -1.58
CA LYS A 167 -3.06 -17.41 -1.63
C LYS A 167 -2.79 -17.92 -0.23
N ARG A 168 -3.20 -19.15 0.03
CA ARG A 168 -2.88 -19.90 1.24
C ARG A 168 -1.90 -21.01 0.89
N LYS A 169 -0.94 -21.25 1.76
CA LYS A 169 -0.02 -22.38 1.62
C LYS A 169 -0.74 -23.69 1.99
N VAL A 170 -0.81 -24.61 1.04
CA VAL A 170 -1.33 -25.98 1.22
C VAL A 170 -0.21 -26.94 0.82
N GLY A 171 0.42 -27.57 1.82
CA GLY A 171 1.65 -28.33 1.61
C GLY A 171 2.80 -27.44 1.11
N THR A 172 3.29 -27.72 -0.10
CA THR A 172 4.34 -26.94 -0.79
C THR A 172 3.79 -25.86 -1.72
N ASN A 173 2.52 -25.94 -2.10
CA ASN A 173 1.93 -25.05 -3.10
C ASN A 173 1.21 -23.86 -2.46
N GLN A 174 1.18 -22.75 -3.18
CA GLN A 174 0.34 -21.59 -2.85
C GLN A 174 -0.92 -21.65 -3.70
N GLU A 175 -2.05 -21.94 -3.05
CA GLU A 175 -3.34 -22.10 -3.71
C GLU A 175 -4.23 -20.89 -3.43
N TYR A 176 -5.07 -20.55 -4.40
CA TYR A 176 -6.08 -19.50 -4.24
C TYR A 176 -6.99 -19.79 -3.04
N SER A 177 -7.25 -18.78 -2.20
CA SER A 177 -8.20 -18.88 -1.12
C SER A 177 -9.30 -17.83 -1.28
N SER A 178 -10.52 -18.28 -1.58
CA SER A 178 -11.70 -17.43 -1.67
C SER A 178 -11.98 -16.69 -0.37
N ASN A 179 -11.88 -17.36 0.78
CA ASN A 179 -12.14 -16.76 2.09
C ASN A 179 -11.20 -15.60 2.42
N LEU A 180 -9.89 -15.79 2.21
CA LEU A 180 -8.90 -14.72 2.44
C LEU A 180 -9.07 -13.58 1.43
N THR A 181 -9.40 -13.92 0.19
CA THR A 181 -9.65 -12.92 -0.86
C THR A 181 -10.89 -12.09 -0.57
N GLY A 182 -11.98 -12.71 -0.08
CA GLY A 182 -13.18 -12.00 0.36
C GLY A 182 -12.87 -10.97 1.44
N VAL A 183 -12.21 -11.40 2.53
CA VAL A 183 -11.81 -10.50 3.62
C VAL A 183 -10.92 -9.35 3.11
N TYR A 184 -9.99 -9.64 2.20
CA TYR A 184 -9.12 -8.61 1.64
C TYR A 184 -9.88 -7.59 0.77
N LEU A 185 -10.81 -8.06 -0.06
CA LEU A 185 -11.65 -7.19 -0.90
C LEU A 185 -12.60 -6.34 -0.05
N ASP A 186 -13.16 -6.91 1.03
CA ASP A 186 -14.02 -6.18 1.96
C ASP A 186 -13.24 -5.06 2.67
N ILE A 187 -12.00 -5.35 3.12
CA ILE A 187 -11.09 -4.34 3.70
C ILE A 187 -10.73 -3.26 2.66
N LEU A 188 -10.45 -3.65 1.42
CA LEU A 188 -10.20 -2.70 0.34
C LEU A 188 -11.40 -1.76 0.13
N HIS A 189 -12.62 -2.31 0.13
CA HIS A 189 -13.85 -1.55 -0.03
C HIS A 189 -14.08 -0.59 1.14
N GLU A 190 -13.84 -1.05 2.37
CA GLU A 190 -13.88 -0.21 3.57
C GLU A 190 -12.90 0.96 3.46
N ILE A 191 -11.63 0.70 3.13
CA ILE A 191 -10.60 1.74 2.98
C ILE A 191 -10.95 2.74 1.87
N ALA A 192 -11.56 2.30 0.77
CA ALA A 192 -12.04 3.21 -0.28
C ALA A 192 -13.19 4.12 0.21
N THR A 193 -14.08 3.58 1.03
CA THR A 193 -15.30 4.27 1.47
C THR A 193 -15.05 5.19 2.67
N SER A 194 -14.53 4.64 3.77
CA SER A 194 -14.32 5.36 5.04
C SER A 194 -12.92 5.94 5.17
N GLY A 195 -11.96 5.48 4.36
CA GLY A 195 -10.55 5.83 4.54
C GLY A 195 -9.92 5.03 5.68
N THR A 196 -8.64 5.27 5.93
CA THR A 196 -7.92 4.47 6.93
C THR A 196 -6.84 5.24 7.65
N THR A 197 -6.72 5.02 8.97
CA THR A 197 -5.71 5.70 9.78
C THR A 197 -4.46 4.84 9.94
N PHE A 198 -3.32 5.50 10.09
CA PHE A 198 -2.02 4.96 10.45
C PHE A 198 -1.42 5.72 11.66
N LYS A 199 -2.28 6.32 12.48
CA LYS A 199 -1.88 7.02 13.70
C LYS A 199 -1.10 6.07 14.61
N ASP A 200 -0.03 6.60 15.21
CA ASP A 200 0.85 5.88 16.16
C ASP A 200 1.55 4.66 15.52
N LYS A 201 1.64 4.61 14.18
CA LYS A 201 2.37 3.59 13.44
C LYS A 201 3.71 4.11 12.94
N ASN A 202 4.75 3.31 13.12
CA ASN A 202 6.10 3.63 12.63
C ASN A 202 6.44 2.76 11.42
N ALA A 203 6.84 3.39 10.32
CA ALA A 203 7.17 2.69 9.07
C ALA A 203 8.56 3.03 8.57
N LEU A 204 9.32 2.01 8.15
CA LEU A 204 10.58 2.15 7.43
C LEU A 204 10.37 1.85 5.95
N LEU A 205 10.68 2.82 5.08
CA LEU A 205 10.60 2.65 3.63
C LEU A 205 11.99 2.76 2.99
N THR A 206 12.33 1.79 2.15
CA THR A 206 13.50 1.86 1.27
C THR A 206 13.08 1.90 -0.20
N GLY A 207 13.88 2.53 -1.06
CA GLY A 207 13.54 2.69 -2.48
C GLY A 207 12.50 3.77 -2.79
N VAL A 208 12.42 4.84 -1.99
CA VAL A 208 11.43 5.92 -2.15
C VAL A 208 11.90 6.98 -3.17
N GLY A 209 12.26 6.54 -4.37
CA GLY A 209 12.67 7.45 -5.46
C GLY A 209 11.51 8.27 -6.05
N LYS A 210 11.81 9.42 -6.66
CA LYS A 210 10.81 10.20 -7.42
C LYS A 210 10.17 9.31 -8.50
N GLY A 211 8.84 9.30 -8.57
CA GLY A 211 8.11 8.45 -9.52
C GLY A 211 8.17 6.95 -9.19
N SER A 212 8.39 6.57 -7.92
CA SER A 212 8.26 5.18 -7.47
C SER A 212 6.94 4.93 -6.75
N ILE A 213 6.53 3.66 -6.67
CA ILE A 213 5.40 3.20 -5.85
C ILE A 213 5.58 3.65 -4.40
N GLY A 214 6.82 3.62 -3.90
CA GLY A 214 7.15 4.01 -2.52
C GLY A 214 6.78 5.46 -2.19
N VAL A 215 6.81 6.39 -3.15
CA VAL A 215 6.41 7.79 -2.91
C VAL A 215 4.90 7.91 -2.71
N GLU A 216 4.09 7.16 -3.47
CA GLU A 216 2.63 7.17 -3.29
C GLU A 216 2.25 6.51 -1.96
N ILE A 217 2.95 5.44 -1.57
CA ILE A 217 2.77 4.81 -0.25
C ILE A 217 3.16 5.79 0.87
N LEU A 218 4.28 6.52 0.72
CA LEU A 218 4.70 7.54 1.68
C LEU A 218 3.62 8.60 1.89
N LYS A 219 3.03 9.12 0.81
CA LYS A 219 1.92 10.09 0.91
C LYS A 219 0.74 9.53 1.69
N GLY A 220 0.39 8.26 1.45
CA GLY A 220 -0.70 7.60 2.15
C GLY A 220 -0.43 7.41 3.65
N LEU A 221 0.77 6.96 4.02
CA LEU A 221 1.18 6.82 5.42
C LEU A 221 1.19 8.15 6.16
N LEU A 222 1.76 9.21 5.54
CA LEU A 222 1.78 10.55 6.13
C LEU A 222 0.36 11.11 6.30
N SER A 223 -0.51 10.92 5.31
CA SER A 223 -1.91 11.36 5.39
C SER A 223 -2.64 10.65 6.52
N GLY A 224 -2.37 9.37 6.74
CA GLY A 224 -2.95 8.59 7.84
C GLY A 224 -2.33 8.84 9.22
N GLY A 225 -1.31 9.69 9.36
CA GLY A 225 -0.75 10.05 10.67
C GLY A 225 0.42 9.20 11.15
N ALA A 226 1.10 8.48 10.24
CA ALA A 226 2.24 7.65 10.59
C ALA A 226 3.54 8.46 10.80
N HIS A 227 4.45 7.92 11.62
CA HIS A 227 5.86 8.33 11.61
C HIS A 227 6.61 7.48 10.60
N VAL A 228 7.09 8.11 9.53
CA VAL A 228 7.76 7.42 8.43
C VAL A 228 9.25 7.78 8.40
N VAL A 229 10.10 6.76 8.47
CA VAL A 229 11.53 6.86 8.18
C VAL A 229 11.75 6.43 6.74
N ILE A 230 12.24 7.35 5.91
CA ILE A 230 12.60 7.06 4.52
C ILE A 230 14.11 7.07 4.34
N THR A 231 14.57 6.22 3.45
CA THR A 231 15.96 6.15 3.07
C THR A 231 16.18 6.66 1.65
N THR A 232 17.28 7.38 1.44
CA THR A 232 17.70 7.80 0.10
C THR A 232 19.19 7.54 -0.11
N SER A 233 19.53 6.92 -1.24
CA SER A 233 20.91 6.74 -1.69
C SER A 233 21.49 8.00 -2.37
N ARG A 234 20.65 9.01 -2.63
CA ARG A 234 21.01 10.28 -3.28
C ARG A 234 20.61 11.45 -2.37
N TYR A 235 21.33 11.59 -1.26
CA TYR A 235 21.07 12.64 -0.29
C TYR A 235 21.63 13.97 -0.80
N SER A 236 20.74 14.91 -1.11
CA SER A 236 21.07 16.24 -1.61
C SER A 236 20.02 17.24 -1.15
N ARG A 237 20.33 18.54 -1.21
CA ARG A 237 19.36 19.60 -0.87
C ARG A 237 18.08 19.49 -1.70
N ALA A 238 18.20 19.28 -3.02
CA ALA A 238 17.05 19.11 -3.90
C ALA A 238 16.18 17.89 -3.52
N THR A 239 16.82 16.79 -3.11
CA THR A 239 16.12 15.60 -2.62
C THR A 239 15.36 15.89 -1.32
N VAL A 240 15.97 16.62 -0.39
CA VAL A 240 15.34 16.98 0.89
C VAL A 240 14.18 17.95 0.67
N GLU A 241 14.35 18.98 -0.17
CA GLU A 241 13.29 19.93 -0.54
C GLU A 241 12.09 19.21 -1.20
N TYR A 242 12.36 18.19 -2.02
CA TYR A 242 11.30 17.36 -2.61
C TYR A 242 10.47 16.64 -1.53
N TYR A 243 11.11 15.98 -0.56
CA TYR A 243 10.40 15.30 0.52
C TYR A 243 9.73 16.26 1.50
N GLN A 244 10.33 17.43 1.75
CA GLN A 244 9.73 18.51 2.51
C GLN A 244 8.42 18.98 1.85
N GLY A 245 8.43 19.16 0.53
CA GLY A 245 7.22 19.53 -0.23
C GLY A 245 6.12 18.47 -0.16
N ILE A 246 6.48 17.17 -0.08
CA ILE A 246 5.52 16.09 0.17
C ILE A 246 4.93 16.23 1.58
N PHE A 247 5.77 16.40 2.61
CA PHE A 247 5.30 16.53 3.99
C PHE A 247 4.41 17.75 4.19
N GLN A 248 4.71 18.88 3.55
CA GLN A 248 3.86 20.09 3.61
C GLN A 248 2.46 19.88 3.03
N ARG A 249 2.30 18.96 2.07
CA ARG A 249 1.00 18.71 1.41
C ARG A 249 0.22 17.56 2.04
N PHE A 250 0.92 16.53 2.54
CA PHE A 250 0.31 15.27 2.98
C PHE A 250 0.55 14.97 4.46
N GLY A 251 1.38 15.74 5.16
CA GLY A 251 1.63 15.56 6.59
C GLY A 251 0.39 15.91 7.41
N SER A 252 -0.18 14.91 8.09
CA SER A 252 -1.31 15.11 8.99
C SER A 252 -0.88 15.24 10.45
N LYS A 253 -1.83 15.55 11.34
CA LYS A 253 -1.58 15.69 12.78
C LYS A 253 -0.97 14.41 13.36
N GLY A 254 0.20 14.55 13.99
CA GLY A 254 0.93 13.43 14.59
C GLY A 254 1.82 12.67 13.61
N SER A 255 1.75 12.94 12.30
CA SER A 255 2.70 12.38 11.34
C SER A 255 4.07 13.04 11.50
N ALA A 256 5.11 12.27 11.17
CA ALA A 256 6.48 12.76 11.13
C ALA A 256 7.24 12.08 9.98
N LEU A 257 8.16 12.82 9.35
CA LEU A 257 8.99 12.33 8.25
C LEU A 257 10.46 12.50 8.60
N THR A 258 11.18 11.38 8.68
CA THR A 258 12.64 11.37 8.87
C THR A 258 13.31 10.90 7.58
N VAL A 259 14.15 11.74 6.97
CA VAL A 259 14.90 11.39 5.75
C VAL A 259 16.34 11.05 6.11
N VAL A 260 16.78 9.83 5.79
CA VAL A 260 18.10 9.32 6.18
C VAL A 260 18.93 8.97 4.93
N PRO A 261 20.20 9.40 4.83
CA PRO A 261 21.13 8.90 3.82
C PRO A 261 21.44 7.43 4.10
N PHE A 262 21.31 6.56 3.11
CA PHE A 262 21.46 5.12 3.31
C PHE A 262 21.83 4.40 2.03
N ASN A 263 22.84 3.53 2.13
CA ASN A 263 23.21 2.60 1.06
C ASN A 263 22.85 1.16 1.46
N GLN A 264 21.75 0.64 0.91
CA GLN A 264 21.33 -0.75 1.16
C GLN A 264 22.33 -1.79 0.64
N GLY A 265 23.35 -1.42 -0.15
CA GLY A 265 24.45 -2.31 -0.55
C GLY A 265 25.50 -2.51 0.56
N SER A 266 25.61 -1.56 1.49
CA SER A 266 26.53 -1.64 2.63
C SER A 266 25.91 -2.45 3.77
N LYS A 267 26.66 -3.43 4.29
CA LYS A 267 26.23 -4.19 5.48
C LYS A 267 26.22 -3.29 6.72
N GLN A 268 27.24 -2.44 6.83
CA GLN A 268 27.41 -1.52 7.95
C GLN A 268 26.25 -0.52 8.02
N ASP A 269 25.84 0.02 6.87
CA ASP A 269 24.70 0.95 6.80
C ASP A 269 23.40 0.28 7.26
N VAL A 270 23.19 -0.99 6.89
CA VAL A 270 21.98 -1.75 7.29
C VAL A 270 21.92 -1.89 8.82
N GLU A 271 23.04 -2.28 9.44
CA GLU A 271 23.12 -2.43 10.89
C GLU A 271 22.98 -1.06 11.59
N ALA A 272 23.71 -0.05 11.11
CA ALA A 272 23.69 1.30 11.66
C ALA A 272 22.32 2.00 11.52
N LEU A 273 21.59 1.77 10.42
CA LEU A 273 20.25 2.31 10.23
C LEU A 273 19.28 1.74 11.26
N VAL A 274 19.33 0.42 11.49
CA VAL A 274 18.47 -0.23 12.48
C VAL A 274 18.82 0.23 13.89
N ASP A 275 20.12 0.34 14.21
CA ASP A 275 20.58 0.90 15.48
C ASP A 275 20.10 2.35 15.68
N TYR A 276 20.18 3.18 14.64
CA TYR A 276 19.69 4.56 14.70
C TYR A 276 18.18 4.64 14.97
N ILE A 277 17.38 3.80 14.33
CA ILE A 277 15.92 3.79 14.50
C ILE A 277 15.53 3.38 15.92
N TYR A 278 16.10 2.29 16.44
CA TYR A 278 15.71 1.76 17.75
C TYR A 278 16.38 2.52 18.90
N SER A 279 17.67 2.84 18.78
CA SER A 279 18.44 3.42 19.90
C SER A 279 18.41 4.95 19.93
N PHE A 280 18.44 5.64 18.78
CA PHE A 280 18.43 7.12 18.75
C PHE A 280 17.03 7.69 18.61
N LEU A 281 16.24 7.20 17.64
CA LEU A 281 14.86 7.68 17.46
C LEU A 281 13.89 7.06 18.47
N GLY A 282 14.23 5.92 19.09
CA GLY A 282 13.36 5.23 20.04
C GLY A 282 12.08 4.70 19.39
N LEU A 283 12.13 4.38 18.10
CA LEU A 283 10.96 3.95 17.33
C LEU A 283 10.92 2.42 17.22
N ASP A 284 9.78 1.85 17.57
CA ASP A 284 9.47 0.45 17.29
C ASP A 284 8.75 0.34 15.95
N LEU A 285 9.37 -0.30 14.96
CA LEU A 285 8.83 -0.41 13.60
C LEU A 285 7.62 -1.35 13.52
N ASP A 286 6.49 -0.84 13.03
CA ASP A 286 5.31 -1.63 12.66
C ASP A 286 5.40 -2.15 11.22
N TYR A 287 5.89 -1.32 10.29
CA TYR A 287 5.96 -1.63 8.86
C TYR A 287 7.37 -1.48 8.30
N ILE A 288 7.78 -2.44 7.47
CA ILE A 288 9.02 -2.36 6.68
C ILE A 288 8.64 -2.60 5.23
N LEU A 289 8.92 -1.63 4.37
CA LEU A 289 8.63 -1.67 2.94
C LEU A 289 9.95 -1.58 2.16
N PRO A 290 10.59 -2.74 1.88
CA PRO A 290 11.92 -2.78 1.30
C PRO A 290 11.87 -2.71 -0.24
N PHE A 291 11.50 -1.56 -0.81
CA PHE A 291 11.45 -1.36 -2.28
C PHE A 291 12.78 -0.90 -2.90
N ALA A 292 13.90 -0.94 -2.18
CA ALA A 292 15.20 -0.62 -2.77
C ALA A 292 15.56 -1.64 -3.85
N ALA A 293 15.80 -1.14 -5.06
CA ALA A 293 16.15 -1.92 -6.23
C ALA A 293 17.16 -1.17 -7.10
N VAL A 294 17.88 -1.92 -7.93
CA VAL A 294 18.81 -1.39 -8.94
C VAL A 294 18.38 -1.96 -10.30
N PRO A 295 18.22 -1.14 -11.36
CA PRO A 295 17.82 -1.66 -12.67
C PRO A 295 18.96 -2.42 -13.34
N GLU A 296 18.67 -3.63 -13.81
CA GLU A 296 19.63 -4.57 -14.44
C GLU A 296 19.32 -4.86 -15.91
N ASN A 297 18.44 -4.08 -16.54
CA ASN A 297 17.96 -4.29 -17.91
C ASN A 297 19.08 -4.60 -18.92
N GLY A 298 18.81 -5.57 -19.80
CA GLY A 298 19.70 -5.96 -20.89
C GLY A 298 20.82 -6.95 -20.52
N ARG A 299 20.81 -7.49 -19.29
CA ARG A 299 21.75 -8.55 -18.87
C ARG A 299 21.09 -9.92 -18.97
N GLU A 300 21.70 -10.81 -19.73
CA GLU A 300 21.36 -12.22 -19.75
C GLU A 300 22.27 -13.00 -18.78
N ILE A 301 22.05 -14.31 -18.65
CA ILE A 301 22.83 -15.17 -17.75
C ILE A 301 24.34 -15.19 -18.06
N ASN A 302 24.72 -14.94 -19.31
CA ASN A 302 26.11 -14.84 -19.76
C ASN A 302 26.76 -13.48 -19.44
N GLY A 303 25.97 -12.49 -19.03
CA GLY A 303 26.38 -11.09 -18.88
C GLY A 303 26.23 -10.57 -17.45
N LEU A 304 26.35 -11.44 -16.45
CA LEU A 304 26.37 -11.04 -15.04
C LEU A 304 27.67 -10.30 -14.73
N ASP A 305 27.54 -9.01 -14.40
CA ASP A 305 28.63 -8.09 -14.08
C ASP A 305 28.61 -7.68 -12.60
N ASP A 306 29.60 -6.87 -12.19
CA ASP A 306 29.69 -6.34 -10.82
C ASP A 306 28.41 -5.60 -10.38
N LYS A 307 27.72 -4.97 -11.34
CA LYS A 307 26.44 -4.27 -11.07
C LYS A 307 25.35 -5.27 -10.70
N SER A 308 25.31 -6.43 -11.36
CA SER A 308 24.37 -7.48 -11.02
C SER A 308 24.62 -8.09 -9.65
N GLU A 309 25.89 -8.32 -9.30
CA GLU A 309 26.24 -8.78 -7.94
C GLU A 309 25.79 -7.78 -6.86
N LEU A 310 26.02 -6.49 -7.10
CA LEU A 310 25.58 -5.41 -6.22
C LEU A 310 24.05 -5.35 -6.10
N ALA A 311 23.35 -5.46 -7.23
CA ALA A 311 21.89 -5.42 -7.27
C ALA A 311 21.28 -6.58 -6.47
N HIS A 312 21.76 -7.80 -6.68
CA HIS A 312 21.33 -8.99 -5.92
C HIS A 312 21.66 -8.87 -4.42
N ARG A 313 22.82 -8.28 -4.09
CA ARG A 313 23.17 -7.99 -2.69
C ARG A 313 22.20 -7.01 -2.05
N ILE A 314 21.77 -5.96 -2.76
CA ILE A 314 20.78 -4.99 -2.27
C ILE A 314 19.40 -5.62 -2.09
N MET A 315 18.92 -6.32 -3.13
CA MET A 315 17.53 -6.79 -3.23
C MET A 315 17.26 -8.05 -2.40
N LEU A 316 18.27 -8.89 -2.12
CA LEU A 316 18.09 -10.15 -1.39
C LEU A 316 18.91 -10.20 -0.11
N VAL A 317 20.24 -10.22 -0.22
CA VAL A 317 21.13 -10.52 0.92
C VAL A 317 20.98 -9.47 2.02
N ASN A 318 21.04 -8.19 1.66
CA ASN A 318 20.95 -7.11 2.62
C ASN A 318 19.52 -6.81 3.08
N LEU A 319 18.51 -7.18 2.29
CA LEU A 319 17.11 -7.20 2.75
C LEU A 319 16.95 -8.18 3.91
N LEU A 320 17.46 -9.41 3.76
CA LEU A 320 17.44 -10.40 4.84
C LEU A 320 18.23 -9.95 6.07
N ARG A 321 19.38 -9.28 5.88
CA ARG A 321 20.14 -8.69 6.98
C ARG A 321 19.38 -7.59 7.69
N LEU A 322 18.66 -6.73 6.95
CA LEU A 322 17.84 -5.66 7.53
C LEU A 322 16.72 -6.25 8.40
N LEU A 323 15.99 -7.24 7.88
CA LEU A 323 14.96 -7.95 8.64
C LEU A 323 15.55 -8.67 9.87
N GLY A 324 16.72 -9.30 9.72
CA GLY A 324 17.43 -9.96 10.80
C GLY A 324 17.86 -8.99 11.91
N ALA A 325 18.42 -7.84 11.54
CA ALA A 325 18.82 -6.79 12.48
C ALA A 325 17.62 -6.25 13.27
N VAL A 326 16.50 -5.96 12.60
CA VAL A 326 15.26 -5.53 13.27
C VAL A 326 14.76 -6.60 14.24
N LYS A 327 14.77 -7.87 13.82
CA LYS A 327 14.36 -8.99 14.69
C LYS A 327 15.24 -9.09 15.94
N ILE A 328 16.56 -8.93 15.79
CA ILE A 328 17.49 -8.95 16.93
C ILE A 328 17.15 -7.84 17.93
N LYS A 329 16.92 -6.60 17.46
CA LYS A 329 16.53 -5.47 18.31
C LYS A 329 15.20 -5.67 19.01
N LYS A 330 14.19 -6.17 18.30
CA LYS A 330 12.88 -6.47 18.88
C LYS A 330 12.97 -7.53 19.98
N ASN A 331 13.80 -8.56 19.77
CA ASN A 331 14.04 -9.61 20.76
C ASN A 331 14.82 -9.10 21.98
N SER A 332 15.81 -8.22 21.79
CA SER A 332 16.63 -7.72 22.91
C SER A 332 15.87 -6.75 23.82
N GLU A 333 14.95 -5.95 23.27
CA GLU A 333 14.34 -4.84 23.99
C GLU A 333 12.87 -5.09 24.42
N SER A 334 12.45 -6.35 24.60
CA SER A 334 11.10 -6.73 25.08
C SER A 334 9.91 -6.23 24.22
N TRP A 335 10.17 -5.74 23.00
CA TRP A 335 9.13 -5.25 22.08
C TRP A 335 8.25 -6.37 21.47
N GLY A 336 8.64 -7.64 21.64
CA GLY A 336 7.89 -8.84 21.23
C GLY A 336 8.61 -9.67 20.17
N GLU A 337 8.21 -10.94 20.00
CA GLU A 337 8.94 -11.94 19.19
C GLU A 337 8.59 -11.96 17.69
N TYR A 338 7.72 -11.06 17.20
CA TYR A 338 7.03 -11.29 15.92
C TYR A 338 7.44 -10.30 14.83
N LEU A 339 8.13 -10.83 13.82
CA LEU A 339 8.19 -10.27 12.47
C LEU A 339 7.20 -11.06 11.61
N CYS A 340 6.19 -10.39 11.06
CA CYS A 340 5.28 -11.00 10.09
C CYS A 340 5.75 -10.69 8.67
N LEU A 341 5.68 -11.69 7.78
CA LEU A 341 6.02 -11.53 6.37
C LEU A 341 4.74 -11.54 5.55
N ALA A 342 4.48 -10.41 4.89
CA ALA A 342 3.35 -10.25 3.99
C ALA A 342 3.90 -10.15 2.56
N GLY A 343 3.73 -11.22 1.79
CA GLY A 343 4.25 -11.30 0.43
C GLY A 343 3.29 -10.65 -0.57
N ALA A 344 3.69 -9.54 -1.17
CA ALA A 344 2.95 -8.88 -2.24
C ALA A 344 3.63 -9.15 -3.59
N VAL A 345 2.90 -9.80 -4.51
CA VAL A 345 3.33 -9.95 -5.91
C VAL A 345 2.83 -8.74 -6.68
N ILE A 346 3.70 -7.76 -6.90
CA ILE A 346 3.36 -6.50 -7.56
C ILE A 346 3.23 -6.73 -9.07
N GLY A 347 2.07 -6.40 -9.62
CA GLY A 347 1.77 -6.50 -11.05
C GLY A 347 2.33 -5.34 -11.89
N CYS A 348 2.04 -5.35 -13.19
CA CYS A 348 2.47 -4.32 -14.14
C CYS A 348 1.99 -2.93 -13.68
N THR A 349 2.93 -2.10 -13.25
CA THR A 349 2.66 -0.76 -12.72
C THR A 349 3.23 0.28 -13.68
N ARG A 350 2.37 1.17 -14.16
CA ARG A 350 2.67 2.23 -15.13
C ARG A 350 3.23 3.47 -14.44
N GLY A 351 3.97 4.25 -15.21
CA GLY A 351 4.49 5.55 -14.77
C GLY A 351 5.57 5.48 -13.69
N ILE A 352 6.21 4.31 -13.55
CA ILE A 352 7.38 4.13 -12.69
C ILE A 352 8.65 4.03 -13.52
N GLY A 353 9.72 4.69 -13.06
CA GLY A 353 10.99 4.77 -13.80
C GLY A 353 11.65 3.43 -14.15
N LEU A 354 11.23 2.33 -13.52
CA LEU A 354 11.70 0.98 -13.85
C LEU A 354 11.03 0.37 -15.09
N MET A 355 9.80 0.79 -15.40
CA MET A 355 8.95 0.20 -16.44
C MET A 355 8.50 1.23 -17.49
N ASP A 356 9.17 2.37 -17.62
CA ASP A 356 8.72 3.46 -18.50
C ASP A 356 8.53 3.03 -19.95
N ALA A 357 9.39 2.16 -20.48
CA ALA A 357 9.25 1.63 -21.84
C ALA A 357 8.00 0.73 -22.00
N ALA A 358 7.57 0.06 -20.93
CA ALA A 358 6.37 -0.78 -20.96
C ALA A 358 5.07 0.04 -20.98
N ASN A 359 5.12 1.34 -20.68
CA ASN A 359 3.93 2.21 -20.74
C ASN A 359 3.35 2.25 -22.16
N MET A 360 4.20 2.24 -23.19
CA MET A 360 3.79 2.34 -24.60
C MET A 360 2.88 1.18 -25.02
N VAL A 361 3.21 -0.03 -24.59
CA VAL A 361 2.46 -1.25 -24.89
C VAL A 361 1.36 -1.55 -23.87
N ALA A 362 1.29 -0.79 -22.78
CA ALA A 362 0.30 -1.06 -21.73
C ALA A 362 -1.14 -0.88 -22.21
N HIS A 363 -1.38 0.04 -23.15
CA HIS A 363 -2.69 0.22 -23.78
C HIS A 363 -3.13 -1.04 -24.51
N ASP A 364 -2.26 -1.55 -25.38
CA ASP A 364 -2.53 -2.73 -26.19
C ASP A 364 -2.64 -3.98 -25.31
N ILE A 365 -1.83 -4.09 -24.26
CA ILE A 365 -1.95 -5.19 -23.29
C ILE A 365 -3.34 -5.20 -22.62
N GLU A 366 -3.88 -4.04 -22.21
CA GLU A 366 -5.22 -4.00 -21.59
C GLU A 366 -6.36 -4.30 -22.59
N ILE A 367 -6.15 -4.01 -23.88
CA ILE A 367 -7.19 -4.18 -24.91
C ILE A 367 -7.14 -5.56 -25.55
N GLU A 368 -5.95 -6.04 -25.91
CA GLU A 368 -5.76 -7.27 -26.68
C GLU A 368 -5.71 -8.52 -25.78
N SER A 369 -5.15 -8.38 -24.58
CA SER A 369 -5.08 -9.48 -23.61
C SER A 369 -6.38 -9.53 -22.81
N HIS A 370 -7.32 -10.36 -23.27
CA HIS A 370 -8.58 -10.62 -22.58
C HIS A 370 -8.33 -10.95 -21.10
N GLY A 371 -8.75 -10.06 -20.20
CA GLY A 371 -8.64 -10.25 -18.75
C GLY A 371 -7.33 -9.82 -18.08
N VAL A 372 -6.44 -9.07 -18.76
CA VAL A 372 -5.22 -8.51 -18.13
C VAL A 372 -5.42 -7.03 -17.80
N ARG A 373 -4.87 -6.59 -16.67
CA ARG A 373 -4.95 -5.20 -16.22
C ARG A 373 -3.59 -4.66 -15.78
N THR A 374 -3.33 -3.40 -16.11
CA THR A 374 -2.18 -2.64 -15.63
C THR A 374 -2.63 -1.59 -14.63
N PHE A 375 -1.72 -1.19 -13.74
CA PHE A 375 -2.05 -0.36 -12.58
C PHE A 375 -1.26 0.94 -12.60
N SER A 376 -1.87 2.04 -12.17
CA SER A 376 -1.09 3.25 -11.87
C SER A 376 -0.30 3.08 -10.57
N ALA A 377 0.75 3.89 -10.37
CA ALA A 377 1.51 3.88 -9.11
C ALA A 377 0.62 4.14 -7.88
N LYS A 378 -0.43 4.96 -8.03
CA LYS A 378 -1.41 5.26 -6.97
C LYS A 378 -2.29 4.06 -6.65
N GLU A 379 -2.83 3.40 -7.68
CA GLU A 379 -3.64 2.19 -7.52
C GLU A 379 -2.84 1.07 -6.83
N MET A 380 -1.56 0.92 -7.20
CA MET A 380 -0.69 -0.06 -6.56
C MET A 380 -0.38 0.31 -5.11
N ALA A 381 -0.09 1.59 -4.83
CA ALA A 381 0.14 2.07 -3.48
C ALA A 381 -1.08 1.87 -2.57
N PHE A 382 -2.29 2.15 -3.06
CA PHE A 382 -3.54 1.89 -2.37
C PHE A 382 -3.67 0.41 -1.94
N ARG A 383 -3.29 -0.52 -2.83
CA ARG A 383 -3.30 -1.97 -2.54
C ARG A 383 -2.22 -2.40 -1.56
N CYS A 384 -1.04 -1.80 -1.64
CA CYS A 384 0.02 -2.07 -0.65
C CYS A 384 -0.40 -1.60 0.75
N LEU A 385 -1.06 -0.44 0.85
CA LEU A 385 -1.55 0.14 2.11
C LEU A 385 -2.72 -0.65 2.72
N SER A 386 -3.50 -1.36 1.90
CA SER A 386 -4.59 -2.21 2.37
C SER A 386 -4.14 -3.57 2.90
N HIS A 387 -2.89 -3.98 2.61
CA HIS A 387 -2.33 -5.23 3.09
C HIS A 387 -1.90 -5.08 4.57
N ARG A 388 -2.91 -5.12 5.45
CA ARG A 388 -2.77 -5.03 6.90
C ARG A 388 -2.90 -6.45 7.48
N THR A 389 -1.81 -7.00 8.01
CA THR A 389 -1.78 -8.31 8.68
C THR A 389 -2.05 -8.22 10.16
#